data_AF-A0A225VJA1-F1
#
_entry.id   AF-A0A225VJA1-F1
#
_cell.length_a   1.000
_cell.length_b   1.000
_cell.length_c   1.000
_cell.angle_alpha   90.00
_cell.angle_beta   90.00
_cell.angle_gamma   90.00
#
_symmetry.space_group_name_H-M   'P 1'
#
loop_
_entity.id
_entity.type
_entity.pdbx_description
1 polymer ?
#
loop_
_entity_poly.entity_id
_entity_poly.type
_entity_poly.pdbx_seq_one_letter_code
_entity_poly.pdbx_strand_id
1 'polypeptide(L)'
;MDTKNGPAAVIRNIACAFRGLPYQGRRLVVADRYYTSIPLAQQLRTMGFNYVGTVEETEDSFTQSHAPPTDQRVPEQPVVAHGEHALTQTTDARLNNGVQRLRQRQCKVCSVYKPEGKKRGGTSTYYCMKCSEGKRGLITLSNKVRGHPLNEGFTCSQIWHIVWENGEFALTASHIRDRGLVAE
;
A
#
# COMPACT_ATOMS: atom_id res chain seq x y z
N MET A 1 15.69 -24.93 13.23
CA MET A 1 16.42 -23.87 12.51
C MET A 1 17.46 -23.30 13.45
N ASP A 2 18.71 -23.18 12.98
CA ASP A 2 19.82 -22.67 13.78
C ASP A 2 19.65 -21.15 14.01
N THR A 3 19.49 -20.74 15.27
CA THR A 3 19.23 -19.35 15.67
C THR A 3 20.50 -18.57 15.97
N LYS A 4 21.67 -19.20 15.79
CA LYS A 4 22.96 -18.60 16.14
C LYS A 4 23.61 -17.81 15.00
N ASN A 5 23.27 -18.12 13.75
CA ASN A 5 23.92 -17.56 12.57
C ASN A 5 22.93 -16.95 11.56
N GLY A 6 23.46 -16.10 10.66
CA GLY A 6 22.73 -15.55 9.52
C GLY A 6 21.60 -14.57 9.88
N PRO A 7 20.55 -14.45 9.04
CA PRO A 7 19.44 -13.51 9.23
C PRO A 7 18.77 -13.58 10.60
N ALA A 8 18.60 -14.78 11.16
CA ALA A 8 17.98 -14.98 12.47
C ALA A 8 18.79 -14.33 13.61
N ALA A 9 20.12 -14.32 13.51
CA ALA A 9 20.98 -13.66 14.48
C ALA A 9 20.82 -12.13 14.41
N VAL A 10 20.74 -11.58 13.19
CA VAL A 10 20.53 -10.14 12.94
C VAL A 10 19.21 -9.68 13.57
N ILE A 11 18.11 -10.39 13.31
CA ILE A 11 16.79 -10.10 13.88
C ILE A 11 16.82 -10.09 15.40
N ARG A 12 17.41 -11.10 16.02
CA ARG A 12 17.50 -11.20 17.48
C ARG A 12 18.35 -10.07 18.08
N ASN A 13 19.47 -9.72 17.44
CA ASN A 13 20.34 -8.63 17.89
C ASN A 13 19.63 -7.28 17.80
N ILE A 14 18.91 -7.02 16.69
CA ILE A 14 18.09 -5.82 16.50
C ILE A 14 16.96 -5.77 17.54
N ALA A 15 16.25 -6.88 17.76
CA ALA A 15 15.20 -6.96 18.77
C ALA A 15 15.73 -6.69 20.19
N CYS A 16 16.95 -7.13 20.50
CA CYS A 16 17.60 -6.87 21.78
C CYS A 16 18.03 -5.41 21.90
N ALA A 17 18.71 -4.86 20.89
CA ALA A 17 19.22 -3.50 20.87
C ALA A 17 18.11 -2.45 21.02
N PHE A 18 16.92 -2.74 20.49
CA PHE A 18 15.79 -1.81 20.54
C PHE A 18 14.73 -2.17 21.58
N ARG A 19 15.02 -3.12 22.49
CA ARG A 19 14.10 -3.52 23.57
C ARG A 19 13.92 -2.37 24.57
N GLY A 20 12.67 -2.01 24.86
CA GLY A 20 12.32 -1.06 25.92
C GLY A 20 12.59 0.41 25.59
N LEU A 21 12.93 0.74 24.35
CA LEU A 21 13.12 2.13 23.94
C LEU A 21 11.78 2.77 23.55
N PRO A 22 11.46 3.99 24.03
CA PRO A 22 10.25 4.71 23.64
C PRO A 22 10.43 5.29 22.23
N TYR A 23 9.90 4.64 21.19
CA TYR A 23 10.06 5.12 19.81
C TYR A 23 8.72 5.40 19.13
N GLN A 24 8.64 6.56 18.48
CA GLN A 24 7.45 7.10 17.81
C GLN A 24 7.59 7.11 16.27
N GLY A 25 8.23 6.11 15.66
CA GLY A 25 8.38 6.03 14.19
C GLY A 25 9.11 4.79 13.66
N ARG A 26 9.12 4.61 12.33
CA ARG A 26 9.84 3.51 11.65
C ARG A 26 11.32 3.82 11.45
N ARG A 27 12.19 2.92 11.88
CA ARG A 27 13.64 3.05 11.73
C ARG A 27 14.13 2.40 10.44
N LEU A 28 15.16 2.97 9.83
CA LEU A 28 15.84 2.38 8.67
C LEU A 28 17.01 1.51 9.15
N VAL A 29 17.05 0.26 8.69
CA VAL A 29 18.18 -0.64 8.81
C VAL A 29 18.87 -0.67 7.44
N VAL A 30 20.13 -0.24 7.40
CA VAL A 30 20.98 -0.34 6.22
C VAL A 30 21.96 -1.48 6.44
N ALA A 31 22.05 -2.41 5.51
CA ALA A 31 23.02 -3.50 5.58
C ALA A 31 23.81 -3.62 4.27
N ASP A 32 24.98 -4.24 4.37
CA ASP A 32 25.81 -4.56 3.21
C ASP A 32 25.29 -5.82 2.48
N ARG A 33 26.03 -6.24 1.44
CA ARG A 33 25.69 -7.41 0.63
C ARG A 33 25.62 -8.71 1.41
N TYR A 34 26.41 -8.84 2.47
CA TYR A 34 26.55 -10.10 3.20
C TYR A 34 25.29 -10.39 4.04
N TYR A 35 24.63 -9.34 4.50
CA TYR A 35 23.43 -9.45 5.32
C TYR A 35 22.14 -9.21 4.54
N THR A 36 22.22 -8.99 3.22
CA THR A 36 21.02 -8.72 2.40
C THR A 36 20.33 -9.99 1.96
N SER A 37 19.08 -10.15 2.40
CA SER A 37 18.20 -11.23 1.96
C SER A 37 16.72 -10.84 2.05
N ILE A 38 15.92 -11.35 1.12
CA ILE A 38 14.46 -11.10 1.10
C ILE A 38 13.77 -11.55 2.40
N PRO A 39 14.08 -12.74 2.98
CA PRO A 39 13.49 -13.16 4.25
C PRO A 39 13.82 -12.20 5.41
N LEU A 40 15.05 -11.68 5.47
CA LEU A 40 15.45 -10.70 6.49
C LEU A 40 14.65 -9.41 6.35
N ALA A 41 14.52 -8.88 5.13
CA ALA A 41 13.79 -7.66 4.85
C ALA A 41 12.30 -7.78 5.24
N GLN A 42 11.67 -8.91 4.93
CA GLN A 42 10.28 -9.19 5.32
C GLN A 42 10.12 -9.24 6.84
N GLN A 43 11.05 -9.87 7.55
CA GLN A 43 10.99 -10.00 9.01
C GLN A 43 11.30 -8.68 9.72
N LEU A 44 12.18 -7.84 9.19
CA LEU A 44 12.39 -6.48 9.69
C LEU A 44 11.16 -5.60 9.49
N ARG A 45 10.43 -5.78 8.38
CA ARG A 45 9.17 -5.08 8.13
C ARG A 45 8.10 -5.43 9.16
N THR A 46 7.94 -6.71 9.54
CA THR A 46 6.98 -7.10 10.59
C THR A 46 7.37 -6.57 11.97
N MET A 47 8.66 -6.29 12.19
CA MET A 47 9.16 -5.62 13.39
C MET A 47 9.08 -4.09 13.33
N GLY A 48 8.54 -3.51 12.25
CA GLY A 48 8.37 -2.06 12.10
C GLY A 48 9.61 -1.31 11.60
N PHE A 49 10.57 -2.01 10.99
CA PHE A 49 11.77 -1.42 10.40
C PHE A 49 11.64 -1.31 8.87
N ASN A 50 12.10 -0.20 8.32
CA ASN A 50 12.45 -0.09 6.91
C ASN A 50 13.82 -0.75 6.68
N TYR A 51 14.04 -1.33 5.51
CA TYR A 51 15.28 -2.04 5.20
C TYR A 51 15.81 -1.62 3.84
N VAL A 52 17.12 -1.32 3.77
CA VAL A 52 17.85 -1.07 2.52
C VAL A 52 19.13 -1.91 2.57
N GLY A 53 19.42 -2.64 1.51
CA GLY A 53 20.63 -3.42 1.40
C GLY A 53 21.10 -3.53 -0.03
N THR A 54 22.40 -3.74 -0.21
CA THR A 54 22.98 -4.02 -1.53
C THR A 54 22.86 -5.51 -1.84
N VAL A 55 22.54 -5.87 -3.08
CA VAL A 55 22.52 -7.26 -3.53
C VAL A 55 23.76 -7.48 -4.39
N GLU A 56 24.41 -8.63 -4.24
CA GLU A 56 25.46 -9.05 -5.16
C GLU A 56 24.80 -9.62 -6.41
N GLU A 57 24.97 -8.90 -7.52
CA GLU A 57 24.48 -9.30 -8.84
C GLU A 57 25.57 -10.15 -9.51
N THR A 58 25.20 -11.34 -10.01
CA THR A 58 26.07 -12.15 -10.90
C THR A 58 25.83 -11.73 -12.36
N GLU A 59 26.76 -11.94 -13.28
CA GLU A 59 26.56 -11.55 -14.70
C GLU A 59 25.26 -12.12 -15.32
N ASP A 60 24.80 -13.27 -14.83
CA ASP A 60 23.53 -13.90 -15.21
C ASP A 60 22.27 -13.10 -14.82
N SER A 61 22.32 -12.25 -13.79
CA SER A 61 21.19 -11.41 -13.40
C SER A 61 21.06 -10.15 -14.28
N PHE A 62 22.15 -9.73 -14.93
CA PHE A 62 22.17 -8.56 -15.81
C PHE A 62 21.64 -8.86 -17.23
N THR A 63 21.88 -10.08 -17.72
CA THR A 63 21.51 -10.52 -19.08
C THR A 63 20.05 -10.97 -19.23
N GLN A 64 19.30 -11.10 -18.13
CA GLN A 64 17.83 -11.26 -18.18
C GLN A 64 17.07 -9.97 -18.53
N SER A 65 17.78 -8.91 -18.93
CA SER A 65 17.22 -7.72 -19.57
C SER A 65 16.86 -7.98 -21.04
N HIS A 66 16.19 -9.09 -21.35
CA HIS A 66 15.53 -9.20 -22.65
C HIS A 66 14.31 -8.30 -22.61
N ALA A 67 14.35 -7.23 -23.42
CA ALA A 67 13.16 -6.48 -23.77
C ALA A 67 12.04 -7.48 -24.13
N PRO A 68 10.81 -7.31 -23.58
CA PRO A 68 9.74 -8.23 -23.89
C PRO A 68 9.57 -8.28 -25.41
N PRO A 69 9.46 -9.47 -26.03
CA PRO A 69 9.12 -9.54 -27.44
C PRO A 69 7.83 -8.77 -27.64
N THR A 70 7.91 -7.74 -28.48
CA THR A 70 6.79 -7.01 -29.05
C THR A 70 5.78 -8.05 -29.54
N ASP A 71 4.53 -7.92 -29.09
CA ASP A 71 3.37 -8.73 -29.49
C ASP A 71 2.95 -9.90 -28.60
N GLN A 72 2.94 -9.71 -27.27
CA GLN A 72 1.88 -10.27 -26.45
C GLN A 72 1.33 -9.21 -25.51
N ARG A 73 0.01 -8.95 -25.59
CA ARG A 73 -0.74 -8.31 -24.51
C ARG A 73 -0.69 -9.23 -23.29
N VAL A 74 0.41 -9.19 -22.55
CA VAL A 74 0.42 -9.62 -21.16
C VAL A 74 -0.52 -8.65 -20.46
N PRO A 75 -1.67 -9.10 -19.91
CA PRO A 75 -2.45 -8.21 -19.07
C PRO A 75 -1.51 -7.77 -17.95
N GLU A 76 -1.24 -6.47 -17.83
CA GLU A 76 -0.59 -5.87 -16.67
C GLU A 76 -1.23 -6.50 -15.43
N GLN A 77 -0.55 -7.47 -14.85
CA GLN A 77 -1.05 -8.12 -13.67
C GLN A 77 -0.88 -7.08 -12.58
N PRO A 78 -1.99 -6.54 -12.03
CA PRO A 78 -1.89 -5.46 -11.07
C PRO A 78 -1.06 -6.02 -9.91
N VAL A 79 0.01 -5.32 -9.52
CA VAL A 79 0.74 -5.62 -8.28
C VAL A 79 -0.31 -5.80 -7.21
N VAL A 80 -0.51 -7.06 -6.82
CA VAL A 80 -1.66 -7.50 -6.06
C VAL A 80 -1.55 -6.80 -4.71
N ALA A 81 -2.48 -5.88 -4.45
CA ALA A 81 -2.70 -5.42 -3.08
C ALA A 81 -2.89 -6.69 -2.24
N HIS A 82 -1.98 -6.94 -1.27
CA HIS A 82 -2.00 -8.06 -0.33
C HIS A 82 -3.32 -8.81 -0.36
N GLY A 83 -3.35 -10.07 -0.87
CA GLY A 83 -4.51 -10.74 -1.50
C GLY A 83 -5.89 -10.69 -0.81
N GLU A 84 -5.97 -10.20 0.42
CA GLU A 84 -7.20 -9.87 1.14
C GLU A 84 -7.82 -8.51 0.74
N HIS A 85 -7.04 -7.57 0.20
CA HIS A 85 -7.45 -6.19 -0.11
C HIS A 85 -7.91 -5.99 -1.56
N ALA A 86 -8.79 -6.87 -2.04
CA ALA A 86 -9.38 -6.76 -3.38
C ALA A 86 -10.40 -5.60 -3.46
N LEU A 87 -10.48 -4.97 -4.65
CA LEU A 87 -11.49 -3.96 -4.94
C LEU A 87 -12.77 -4.60 -5.46
N THR A 88 -13.88 -4.32 -4.78
CA THR A 88 -15.23 -4.74 -5.16
C THR A 88 -16.00 -3.56 -5.72
N GLN A 89 -16.78 -3.78 -6.78
CA GLN A 89 -17.66 -2.74 -7.32
C GLN A 89 -18.91 -2.59 -6.45
N THR A 90 -19.35 -1.36 -6.21
CA THR A 90 -20.59 -1.09 -5.47
C THR A 90 -21.80 -1.56 -6.29
N THR A 91 -22.79 -2.15 -5.62
CA THR A 91 -24.09 -2.49 -6.20
C THR A 91 -25.12 -1.36 -6.06
N ASP A 92 -24.82 -0.36 -5.20
CA ASP A 92 -25.64 0.84 -5.03
C ASP A 92 -25.86 1.55 -6.37
N ALA A 93 -27.09 1.53 -6.87
CA ALA A 93 -27.49 2.33 -8.02
C ALA A 93 -28.28 3.57 -7.59
N ARG A 94 -28.17 4.64 -8.37
CA ARG A 94 -29.03 5.83 -8.29
C ARG A 94 -29.83 5.94 -9.58
N LEU A 95 -31.11 6.26 -9.46
CA LEU A 95 -31.97 6.64 -10.58
C LEU A 95 -31.73 8.12 -10.89
N ASN A 96 -31.40 8.43 -12.14
CA ASN A 96 -31.32 9.79 -12.65
C ASN A 96 -32.10 9.86 -13.97
N ASN A 97 -33.19 10.61 -13.98
CA ASN A 97 -34.06 10.78 -15.16
C ASN A 97 -34.45 9.45 -15.84
N GLY A 98 -34.83 8.44 -15.04
CA GLY A 98 -35.19 7.10 -15.55
C GLY A 98 -34.01 6.18 -15.87
N VAL A 99 -32.77 6.67 -15.88
CA VAL A 99 -31.57 5.86 -16.12
C VAL A 99 -30.93 5.44 -14.80
N GLN A 100 -30.77 4.13 -14.62
CA GLN A 100 -30.09 3.56 -13.46
C GLN A 100 -28.57 3.63 -13.66
N ARG A 101 -27.85 4.31 -12.76
CA ARG A 101 -26.38 4.42 -12.80
C ARG A 101 -25.77 4.06 -11.45
N LEU A 102 -24.65 3.35 -11.46
CA LEU A 102 -23.92 3.04 -10.24
C LEU A 102 -23.49 4.30 -9.49
N ARG A 103 -23.65 4.27 -8.17
CA ARG A 103 -23.35 5.38 -7.28
C ARG A 103 -21.83 5.58 -7.23
N GLN A 104 -21.37 6.68 -7.78
CA GLN A 104 -19.97 7.09 -7.65
C GLN A 104 -19.71 7.79 -6.32
N ARG A 105 -18.80 7.21 -5.51
CA ARG A 105 -18.37 7.75 -4.21
C ARG A 105 -17.01 8.43 -4.34
N GLN A 106 -16.64 9.29 -3.39
CA GLN A 106 -15.35 9.99 -3.40
C GLN A 106 -14.23 8.98 -3.12
N CYS A 107 -13.22 8.94 -4.00
CA CYS A 107 -12.02 8.17 -3.71
C CYS A 107 -11.27 8.82 -2.54
N LYS A 108 -10.89 8.04 -1.53
CA LYS A 108 -10.17 8.56 -0.36
C LYS A 108 -8.83 9.18 -0.75
N VAL A 109 -8.02 8.48 -1.54
CA VAL A 109 -6.73 9.01 -2.02
C VAL A 109 -6.91 10.28 -2.84
N CYS A 110 -7.83 10.31 -3.81
CA CYS A 110 -8.07 11.51 -4.59
C CYS A 110 -8.66 12.67 -3.77
N SER A 111 -9.27 12.40 -2.61
CA SER A 111 -9.77 13.44 -1.72
C SER A 111 -8.63 14.13 -0.96
N VAL A 112 -7.55 13.38 -0.67
CA VAL A 112 -6.34 13.89 -0.03
C VAL A 112 -5.49 14.70 -1.02
N TYR A 113 -5.22 14.14 -2.20
CA TYR A 113 -4.46 14.81 -3.27
C TYR A 113 -5.29 15.81 -4.08
N LYS A 114 -6.45 16.20 -3.56
CA LYS A 114 -7.32 17.16 -4.23
C LYS A 114 -6.60 18.52 -4.22
N PRO A 115 -6.39 19.16 -5.39
CA PRO A 115 -5.76 20.48 -5.43
C PRO A 115 -6.64 21.54 -4.77
N GLU A 116 -5.98 22.54 -4.21
CA GLU A 116 -6.61 23.69 -3.57
C GLU A 116 -7.52 24.41 -4.58
N GLY A 117 -8.75 24.76 -4.17
CA GLY A 117 -9.74 25.41 -5.04
C GLY A 117 -10.70 24.46 -5.79
N LYS A 118 -10.44 23.16 -5.91
CA LYS A 118 -11.47 22.23 -6.42
C LYS A 118 -12.55 21.99 -5.36
N LYS A 119 -13.78 21.64 -5.76
CA LYS A 119 -14.86 21.28 -4.80
C LYS A 119 -14.76 19.81 -4.35
N ARG A 120 -14.36 18.89 -5.23
CA ARG A 120 -14.35 17.44 -4.96
C ARG A 120 -13.10 16.77 -5.56
N GLY A 121 -12.60 15.72 -4.90
CA GLY A 121 -11.62 14.80 -5.47
C GLY A 121 -12.23 13.86 -6.50
N GLY A 122 -11.39 13.04 -7.14
CA GLY A 122 -11.83 11.98 -8.05
C GLY A 122 -12.82 11.00 -7.40
N THR A 123 -13.71 10.44 -8.22
CA THR A 123 -14.73 9.47 -7.79
C THR A 123 -14.45 8.07 -8.31
N SER A 124 -15.00 7.07 -7.63
CA SER A 124 -14.94 5.66 -8.02
C SER A 124 -16.23 4.94 -7.64
N THR A 125 -16.54 3.86 -8.36
CA THR A 125 -17.57 2.88 -7.99
C THR A 125 -16.99 1.69 -7.23
N TYR A 126 -15.66 1.61 -7.09
CA TYR A 126 -14.97 0.51 -6.41
C TYR A 126 -14.60 0.88 -4.97
N TYR A 127 -14.60 -0.12 -4.10
CA TYR A 127 -14.20 0.00 -2.70
C TYR A 127 -13.50 -1.28 -2.22
N CYS A 128 -12.68 -1.17 -1.17
CA CYS A 128 -12.07 -2.34 -0.55
C CYS A 128 -12.98 -2.85 0.58
N MET A 129 -13.42 -4.10 0.51
CA MET A 129 -14.25 -4.74 1.55
C MET A 129 -13.54 -4.73 2.90
N LYS A 130 -12.33 -5.31 2.96
CA LYS A 130 -11.53 -5.42 4.18
C LYS A 130 -11.27 -4.08 4.86
N CYS A 131 -10.87 -3.05 4.11
CA CYS A 131 -10.63 -1.73 4.71
C CYS A 131 -11.92 -1.03 5.16
N SER A 132 -13.09 -1.48 4.71
CA SER A 132 -14.39 -0.94 5.11
C SER A 132 -14.98 -1.67 6.33
N GLU A 133 -14.46 -2.84 6.69
CA GLU A 133 -14.87 -3.57 7.90
C GLU A 133 -14.64 -2.71 9.15
N GLY A 134 -15.64 -2.64 10.03
CA GLY A 134 -15.58 -1.82 11.25
C GLY A 134 -15.68 -0.31 11.04
N LYS A 135 -15.76 0.19 9.80
CA LYS A 135 -15.88 1.63 9.49
C LYS A 135 -17.32 2.01 9.13
N ARG A 136 -17.72 3.24 9.47
CA ARG A 136 -19.06 3.79 9.16
C ARG A 136 -19.37 3.94 7.67
N GLY A 137 -18.38 3.76 6.80
CA GLY A 137 -18.59 3.92 5.37
C GLY A 137 -17.52 3.22 4.55
N LEU A 138 -17.87 3.00 3.28
CA LEU A 138 -17.01 2.30 2.34
C LEU A 138 -15.72 3.09 2.06
N ILE A 139 -14.59 2.40 2.15
CA ILE A 139 -13.30 2.88 1.68
C ILE A 139 -13.26 2.76 0.16
N THR A 140 -13.82 3.77 -0.49
CA THR A 140 -13.87 3.90 -1.94
C THR A 140 -12.49 4.27 -2.49
N LEU A 141 -12.01 3.49 -3.45
CA LEU A 141 -10.69 3.63 -4.08
C LEU A 141 -10.82 3.44 -5.59
N SER A 142 -9.98 4.12 -6.39
CA SER A 142 -9.91 3.88 -7.84
C SER A 142 -8.68 3.07 -8.21
N ASN A 143 -8.84 2.10 -9.11
CA ASN A 143 -7.72 1.35 -9.67
C ASN A 143 -7.07 2.06 -10.87
N LYS A 144 -6.91 3.38 -10.79
CA LYS A 144 -6.33 4.19 -11.88
C LYS A 144 -5.19 5.02 -11.37
N VAL A 145 -4.12 5.10 -12.16
CA VAL A 145 -3.01 6.04 -11.96
C VAL A 145 -3.53 7.45 -12.23
N ARG A 146 -3.26 8.38 -11.31
CA ARG A 146 -3.81 9.75 -11.34
C ARG A 146 -2.72 10.83 -11.30
N GLY A 147 -1.44 10.43 -11.37
CA GLY A 147 -0.29 11.35 -11.32
C GLY A 147 -0.23 12.13 -10.00
N HIS A 148 -0.33 11.42 -8.86
CA HIS A 148 -0.25 12.08 -7.56
C HIS A 148 1.22 12.47 -7.27
N PRO A 149 1.54 13.72 -6.87
CA PRO A 149 2.92 14.24 -6.84
C PRO A 149 3.92 13.49 -5.97
N LEU A 150 3.42 12.73 -4.98
CA LEU A 150 4.25 11.92 -4.06
C LEU A 150 4.20 10.43 -4.38
N ASN A 151 3.41 10.04 -5.37
CA ASN A 151 3.07 8.65 -5.70
C ASN A 151 2.80 8.52 -7.20
N GLU A 152 3.74 8.98 -8.01
CA GLU A 152 3.68 8.83 -9.46
C GLU A 152 3.71 7.34 -9.84
N GLY A 153 2.98 6.96 -10.89
CA GLY A 153 2.87 5.57 -11.34
C GLY A 153 1.97 4.66 -10.49
N PHE A 154 1.62 5.03 -9.25
CA PHE A 154 0.74 4.21 -8.41
C PHE A 154 -0.75 4.51 -8.65
N THR A 155 -1.58 3.46 -8.59
CA THR A 155 -3.03 3.60 -8.53
C THR A 155 -3.46 4.08 -7.14
N CYS A 156 -4.64 4.70 -7.03
CA CYS A 156 -5.18 5.05 -5.71
C CYS A 156 -5.40 3.83 -4.80
N SER A 157 -5.61 2.63 -5.35
CA SER A 157 -5.66 1.40 -4.56
C SER A 157 -4.30 1.11 -3.92
N GLN A 158 -3.25 1.12 -4.73
CA GLN A 158 -1.89 0.85 -4.27
C GLN A 158 -1.40 1.91 -3.28
N ILE A 159 -1.69 3.19 -3.52
CA ILE A 159 -1.35 4.26 -2.57
C ILE A 159 -2.00 3.99 -1.22
N TRP A 160 -3.28 3.62 -1.21
CA TRP A 160 -3.99 3.33 0.04
C TRP A 160 -3.42 2.11 0.76
N HIS A 161 -3.21 1.00 0.06
CA HIS A 161 -2.82 -0.28 0.68
C HIS A 161 -1.33 -0.39 0.98
N ILE A 162 -0.47 0.15 0.11
CA ILE A 162 0.99 0.00 0.20
C ILE A 162 1.60 1.22 0.87
N VAL A 163 1.30 2.42 0.38
CA VAL A 163 1.97 3.64 0.83
C VAL A 163 1.38 4.16 2.13
N TRP A 164 0.06 4.08 2.29
CA TRP A 164 -0.66 4.52 3.50
C TRP A 164 -1.03 3.38 4.44
N GLU A 165 -0.63 2.16 4.10
CA GLU A 165 -0.87 0.94 4.88
C GLU A 165 -2.31 0.82 5.36
N ASN A 166 -3.21 0.63 4.40
CA ASN A 166 -4.65 0.50 4.66
C ASN A 166 -5.30 1.73 5.31
N GLY A 167 -4.61 2.88 5.30
CA GLY A 167 -5.08 4.15 5.79
C GLY A 167 -4.55 4.54 7.18
N GLU A 168 -3.64 3.76 7.77
CA GLU A 168 -2.99 4.10 9.05
C GLU A 168 -2.09 5.34 8.94
N PHE A 169 -1.42 5.52 7.80
CA PHE A 169 -0.50 6.64 7.55
C PHE A 169 -1.03 7.65 6.54
N ALA A 170 -2.35 7.62 6.26
CA ALA A 170 -2.94 8.61 5.36
C ALA A 170 -2.75 10.03 5.92
N LEU A 171 -2.31 10.95 5.06
CA LEU A 171 -2.06 12.35 5.46
C LEU A 171 -3.30 12.92 6.18
N THR A 172 -3.11 13.26 7.47
CA THR A 172 -4.13 13.69 8.44
C THR A 172 -4.88 14.96 8.02
N ALA A 173 -4.40 15.67 6.99
CA ALA A 173 -4.98 16.90 6.47
C ALA A 173 -6.33 16.71 5.74
N SER A 174 -6.73 15.47 5.45
CA SER A 174 -8.02 15.22 4.82
C SER A 174 -9.00 14.69 5.85
N HIS A 175 -10.23 15.23 5.85
CA HIS A 175 -11.38 14.71 6.59
C HIS A 175 -11.75 13.28 6.15
N ILE A 176 -10.86 12.30 6.36
CA ILE A 176 -11.22 10.89 6.41
C ILE A 176 -12.00 10.78 7.70
N ARG A 177 -13.31 11.03 7.61
CA ARG A 177 -14.23 10.94 8.75
C ARG A 177 -14.20 9.51 9.27
N ASP A 178 -13.30 9.26 10.21
CA ASP A 178 -13.31 8.07 11.06
C ASP A 178 -14.22 8.40 12.23
N ARG A 179 -15.52 8.26 12.00
CA ARG A 179 -16.49 8.35 13.09
C ARG A 179 -16.70 6.92 13.58
N GLY A 180 -15.82 6.45 14.45
CA GLY A 180 -16.03 5.21 15.18
C GLY A 180 -17.40 5.23 15.88
N LEU A 181 -18.05 4.06 15.94
CA LEU A 181 -19.12 3.86 16.91
C LEU A 181 -18.44 3.76 18.28
N VAL A 182 -18.80 4.65 19.19
CA VAL A 182 -18.60 4.41 20.62
C VAL A 182 -19.43 3.16 20.91
N ALA A 183 -18.76 2.07 21.27
CA ALA A 183 -19.45 0.91 21.81
C ALA A 183 -20.03 1.35 23.16
N GLU A 184 -21.36 1.22 23.27
CA GLU A 184 -22.10 1.24 24.54
C GLU A 184 -21.83 -0.06 25.31
#